data_AF-A0A8B7Z579-F1
#
_entry.id   AF-A0A8B7Z579-F1
#
_cell.length_a   1.000
_cell.length_b   1.000
_cell.length_c   1.000
_cell.angle_alpha   90.00
_cell.angle_beta   90.00
_cell.angle_gamma   90.00
#
_symmetry.space_group_name_H-M   'P 1'
#
loop_
_entity.id
_entity.type
_entity.pdbx_description
1 polymer ?
#
loop_
_entity_poly.entity_id
_entity_poly.type
_entity_poly.pdbx_seq_one_letter_code
_entity_poly.pdbx_strand_id
1 'polypeptide(L)'
;MAEEVIDVITDAEEAIDDEAASAEDAGLDEEELENVEKEVAEVKESVSALGKVADYLKNLDVPLTLQKFTQFVIKNAAVGAILYGVNVALTKLKAKLSSGSSSTASQAAKAQYNKINALSSLINELTQTSQTVTTWLQSHQNDTINLDGFTVPLIDIFTKYTTAMGQAVDNAYAVAKTLIVVQGGKKTFSIPTTAQVSTIITASQSFITAFSGMVTFAGQKKAQFPALSSFPVSQSSVDDLQAKLTALETLPYA
;
A
#
# COMPACT_ATOMS: atom_id res chain seq x y z
N MET A 1 -18.69 -0.09 0.19
CA MET A 1 -17.40 0.62 0.12
C MET A 1 -16.30 -0.07 0.93
N ALA A 2 -16.29 -0.09 2.27
CA ALA A 2 -15.23 -0.81 3.00
C ALA A 2 -15.29 -2.34 2.78
N GLU A 3 -16.50 -2.92 2.77
CA GLU A 3 -16.76 -4.33 2.40
C GLU A 3 -16.14 -4.67 1.03
N GLU A 4 -16.51 -3.91 0.00
CA GLU A 4 -16.07 -4.11 -1.39
C GLU A 4 -14.56 -3.95 -1.59
N VAL A 5 -13.85 -3.29 -0.66
CA VAL A 5 -12.38 -3.16 -0.72
C VAL A 5 -11.69 -4.33 -0.04
N ILE A 6 -12.30 -4.89 1.02
CA ILE A 6 -11.80 -6.11 1.66
C ILE A 6 -11.99 -7.31 0.74
N ASP A 7 -13.11 -7.37 0.03
CA ASP A 7 -13.33 -8.39 -1.01
C ASP A 7 -12.20 -8.39 -2.04
N VAL A 8 -11.62 -7.23 -2.37
CA VAL A 8 -10.47 -7.13 -3.28
C VAL A 8 -9.17 -7.68 -2.67
N ILE A 9 -8.99 -7.58 -1.34
CA ILE A 9 -7.86 -8.23 -0.67
C ILE A 9 -8.03 -9.75 -0.74
N THR A 10 -9.24 -10.25 -0.47
CA THR A 10 -9.55 -11.68 -0.61
C THR A 10 -9.39 -12.16 -2.05
N ASP A 11 -9.82 -11.37 -3.05
CA ASP A 11 -9.59 -11.68 -4.46
C ASP A 11 -8.10 -11.76 -4.79
N ALA A 12 -7.27 -10.90 -4.19
CA ALA A 12 -5.82 -10.96 -4.34
C ALA A 12 -5.21 -12.21 -3.68
N GLU A 13 -5.69 -12.61 -2.49
CA GLU A 13 -5.28 -13.85 -1.83
C GLU A 13 -5.61 -15.09 -2.68
N GLU A 14 -6.84 -15.16 -3.20
CA GLU A 14 -7.25 -16.24 -4.11
C GLU A 14 -6.41 -16.27 -5.39
N ALA A 15 -6.13 -15.10 -5.98
CA ALA A 15 -5.28 -15.01 -7.15
C ALA A 15 -3.82 -15.42 -6.87
N ILE A 16 -3.30 -15.19 -5.65
CA ILE A 16 -1.97 -15.67 -5.24
C ILE A 16 -1.95 -17.20 -5.16
N ASP A 17 -3.00 -17.81 -4.62
CA ASP A 17 -3.14 -19.26 -4.54
C ASP A 17 -3.22 -19.90 -5.93
N ASP A 18 -4.03 -19.33 -6.82
CA ASP A 18 -4.15 -19.76 -8.21
C ASP A 18 -2.82 -19.60 -8.96
N GLU A 19 -2.08 -18.52 -8.70
CA GLU A 19 -0.77 -18.27 -9.30
C GLU A 19 0.27 -19.31 -8.86
N ALA A 20 0.29 -19.67 -7.58
CA ALA A 20 1.13 -20.73 -7.02
C ALA A 20 0.82 -22.08 -7.67
N ALA A 21 -0.46 -22.48 -7.72
CA ALA A 21 -0.89 -23.73 -8.35
C ALA A 21 -0.52 -23.78 -9.85
N SER A 22 -0.59 -22.64 -10.53
CA SER A 22 -0.21 -22.56 -11.95
C SER A 22 1.30 -22.66 -12.20
N ALA A 23 2.14 -22.47 -11.19
CA ALA A 23 3.59 -22.58 -11.32
C ALA A 23 4.01 -24.04 -11.51
N GLU A 24 3.37 -24.98 -10.80
CA GLU A 24 3.56 -26.43 -11.00
C GLU A 24 3.21 -26.85 -12.44
N ASP A 25 2.10 -26.32 -12.97
CA ASP A 25 1.64 -26.57 -14.34
C ASP A 25 2.52 -25.89 -15.41
N ALA A 26 3.40 -24.95 -15.03
CA ALA A 26 4.20 -24.16 -15.96
C ALA A 26 5.47 -24.87 -16.46
N GLY A 27 5.74 -26.09 -15.99
CA GLY A 27 6.90 -26.88 -16.39
C GLY A 27 8.22 -26.34 -15.84
N LEU A 28 8.16 -25.65 -14.69
CA LEU A 28 9.33 -25.20 -13.93
C LEU A 28 10.04 -26.41 -13.30
N ASP A 29 11.36 -26.30 -13.11
CA ASP A 29 12.11 -27.30 -12.35
C ASP A 29 11.94 -27.12 -10.82
N GLU A 30 12.50 -28.04 -10.03
CA GLU A 30 12.34 -28.07 -8.56
C GLU A 30 12.90 -26.81 -7.88
N GLU A 31 14.03 -26.28 -8.36
CA GLU A 31 14.65 -25.06 -7.80
C GLU A 31 13.81 -23.82 -8.17
N GLU A 32 13.30 -23.77 -9.40
CA GLU A 32 12.41 -22.71 -9.87
C GLU A 32 11.08 -22.70 -9.10
N LEU A 33 10.51 -23.88 -8.83
CA LEU A 33 9.29 -24.03 -8.01
C LEU A 33 9.53 -23.60 -6.57
N GLU A 34 10.61 -24.05 -5.92
CA GLU A 34 10.94 -23.66 -4.55
C GLU A 34 11.07 -22.13 -4.40
N ASN A 35 11.66 -21.45 -5.40
CA ASN A 35 11.74 -20.00 -5.42
C ASN A 35 10.38 -19.31 -5.52
N VAL A 36 9.44 -19.87 -6.30
CA VAL A 36 8.08 -19.34 -6.40
C VAL A 36 7.31 -19.59 -5.10
N GLU A 37 7.41 -20.79 -4.51
CA GLU A 37 6.76 -21.13 -3.24
C GLU A 37 7.23 -20.23 -2.09
N LYS A 38 8.53 -19.93 -2.02
CA LYS A 38 9.08 -19.00 -1.05
C LYS A 38 8.51 -17.60 -1.22
N GLU A 39 8.46 -17.09 -2.46
CA GLU A 39 7.85 -15.78 -2.75
C GLU A 39 6.37 -15.76 -2.33
N VAL A 40 5.61 -16.82 -2.65
CA VAL A 40 4.20 -16.95 -2.26
C VAL A 40 4.04 -16.89 -0.74
N ALA A 41 4.91 -17.58 0.01
CA ALA A 41 4.86 -17.56 1.48
C ALA A 41 5.12 -16.15 2.05
N GLU A 42 6.16 -15.46 1.58
CA GLU A 42 6.50 -14.09 2.01
C GLU A 42 5.39 -13.08 1.63
N VAL A 43 4.83 -13.22 0.43
CA VAL A 43 3.72 -12.41 -0.07
C VAL A 43 2.46 -12.64 0.75
N LYS A 44 2.10 -13.89 1.08
CA LYS A 44 0.93 -14.20 1.91
C LYS A 44 1.01 -13.60 3.30
N GLU A 45 2.18 -13.61 3.92
CA GLU A 45 2.37 -12.95 5.22
C GLU A 45 2.09 -11.44 5.12
N SER A 46 2.64 -10.81 4.08
CA SER A 46 2.47 -9.38 3.83
C SER A 46 1.00 -9.01 3.52
N VAL A 47 0.34 -9.80 2.67
CA VAL A 47 -1.09 -9.62 2.31
C VAL A 47 -1.98 -9.82 3.53
N SER A 48 -1.71 -10.85 4.34
CA SER A 48 -2.45 -11.09 5.59
C SER A 48 -2.29 -9.92 6.58
N ALA A 49 -1.09 -9.33 6.68
CA ALA A 49 -0.88 -8.15 7.51
C ALA A 49 -1.71 -6.95 7.02
N LEU A 50 -1.75 -6.71 5.70
CA LEU A 50 -2.58 -5.67 5.09
C LEU A 50 -4.08 -5.92 5.32
N GLY A 51 -4.53 -7.18 5.18
CA GLY A 51 -5.91 -7.60 5.47
C GLY A 51 -6.31 -7.31 6.91
N LYS A 52 -5.44 -7.64 7.88
CA LYS A 52 -5.68 -7.34 9.31
C LYS A 52 -5.81 -5.84 9.58
N VAL A 53 -5.00 -5.00 8.92
CA VAL A 53 -5.16 -3.55 9.03
C VAL A 53 -6.48 -3.09 8.44
N ALA A 54 -6.85 -3.59 7.25
CA ALA A 54 -8.10 -3.26 6.60
C ALA A 54 -9.32 -3.65 7.47
N ASP A 55 -9.31 -4.85 8.03
CA ASP A 55 -10.34 -5.35 8.96
C ASP A 55 -10.44 -4.51 10.22
N TYR A 56 -9.29 -4.20 10.85
CA TYR A 56 -9.24 -3.33 12.01
C TYR A 56 -9.90 -1.96 11.72
N LEU A 57 -9.54 -1.34 10.60
CA LEU A 57 -10.04 -0.02 10.21
C LEU A 57 -11.51 -0.03 9.79
N LYS A 58 -12.01 -1.10 9.17
CA LYS A 58 -13.43 -1.27 8.83
C LYS A 58 -14.30 -1.33 10.09
N ASN A 59 -13.82 -2.04 11.10
CA ASN A 59 -14.57 -2.27 12.35
C ASN A 59 -14.37 -1.15 13.38
N LEU A 60 -13.56 -0.14 13.06
CA LEU A 60 -13.27 0.95 13.97
C LEU A 60 -14.44 1.92 14.02
N ASP A 61 -15.01 2.11 15.21
CA ASP A 61 -15.96 3.19 15.44
C ASP A 61 -15.19 4.51 15.46
N VAL A 62 -15.33 5.28 14.38
CA VAL A 62 -14.63 6.55 14.16
C VAL A 62 -15.60 7.65 13.74
N PRO A 63 -15.32 8.91 14.14
CA PRO A 63 -16.08 10.06 13.65
C PRO A 63 -16.10 10.12 12.12
N LEU A 64 -17.18 10.66 11.55
CA LEU A 64 -17.35 10.84 10.09
C LEU A 64 -16.12 11.50 9.44
N THR A 65 -15.47 12.41 10.16
CA THR A 65 -14.27 13.14 9.72
C THR A 65 -13.05 12.24 9.53
N LEU A 66 -12.95 11.14 10.28
CA LEU A 66 -11.89 10.13 10.17
C LEU A 66 -12.24 8.98 9.22
N GLN A 67 -13.52 8.70 9.00
CA GLN A 67 -13.97 7.63 8.08
C GLN A 67 -13.37 7.75 6.69
N LYS A 68 -13.24 8.97 6.17
CA LYS A 68 -12.66 9.18 4.83
C LYS A 68 -11.18 8.81 4.79
N PHE A 69 -10.43 9.15 5.85
CA PHE A 69 -9.03 8.76 5.95
C PHE A 69 -8.91 7.24 6.08
N THR A 70 -9.68 6.58 6.96
CA THR A 70 -9.62 5.12 7.10
C THR A 70 -9.97 4.40 5.79
N GLN A 71 -10.94 4.90 5.03
CA GLN A 71 -11.23 4.38 3.67
C GLN A 71 -10.04 4.48 2.72
N PHE A 72 -9.28 5.57 2.76
CA PHE A 72 -8.06 5.70 1.94
C PHE A 72 -7.00 4.67 2.34
N VAL A 73 -6.85 4.43 3.64
CA VAL A 73 -5.89 3.43 4.15
C VAL A 73 -6.31 2.02 3.75
N ILE A 74 -7.60 1.68 3.85
CA ILE A 74 -8.14 0.38 3.42
C ILE A 74 -7.91 0.18 1.91
N LYS A 75 -8.16 1.22 1.08
CA LYS A 75 -7.85 1.17 -0.37
C LYS A 75 -6.37 0.98 -0.63
N ASN A 76 -5.50 1.66 0.10
CA ASN A 76 -4.05 1.52 -0.01
C ASN A 76 -3.60 0.10 0.38
N ALA A 77 -4.21 -0.50 1.40
CA ALA A 77 -3.97 -1.88 1.77
C ALA A 77 -4.35 -2.86 0.63
N ALA A 78 -5.50 -2.65 -0.02
CA ALA A 78 -5.91 -3.45 -1.18
C ALA A 78 -4.95 -3.29 -2.37
N VAL A 79 -4.49 -2.06 -2.67
CA VAL A 79 -3.45 -1.84 -3.70
C VAL A 79 -2.18 -2.60 -3.35
N GLY A 80 -1.74 -2.56 -2.09
CA GLY A 80 -0.56 -3.30 -1.62
C GLY A 80 -0.71 -4.80 -1.82
N ALA A 81 -1.86 -5.37 -1.45
CA ALA A 81 -2.13 -6.80 -1.60
C ALA A 81 -2.03 -7.25 -3.06
N ILE A 82 -2.61 -6.47 -3.98
CA ILE A 82 -2.52 -6.73 -5.42
C ILE A 82 -1.08 -6.66 -5.92
N LEU A 83 -0.30 -5.65 -5.50
CA LEU A 83 1.09 -5.52 -5.96
C LEU A 83 1.99 -6.63 -5.42
N TYR A 84 1.76 -7.12 -4.21
CA TYR A 84 2.43 -8.32 -3.73
C TYR A 84 2.06 -9.54 -4.57
N GLY A 85 0.78 -9.70 -4.97
CA GLY A 85 0.39 -10.74 -5.92
C GLY A 85 1.06 -10.61 -7.30
N VAL A 86 1.24 -9.39 -7.80
CA VAL A 86 2.02 -9.12 -9.02
C VAL A 86 3.48 -9.59 -8.88
N ASN A 87 4.09 -9.49 -7.70
CA ASN A 87 5.45 -10.01 -7.48
C ASN A 87 5.53 -11.53 -7.66
N VAL A 88 4.50 -12.28 -7.24
CA VAL A 88 4.40 -13.73 -7.49
C VAL A 88 4.39 -14.02 -8.99
N ALA A 89 3.53 -13.32 -9.75
CA ALA A 89 3.46 -13.47 -11.20
C ALA A 89 4.78 -13.11 -11.90
N LEU A 90 5.47 -12.08 -11.43
CA LEU A 90 6.80 -11.70 -11.93
C LEU A 90 7.88 -12.72 -11.58
N THR A 91 7.84 -13.31 -10.39
CA THR A 91 8.77 -14.37 -9.99
C THR A 91 8.56 -15.63 -10.83
N LYS A 92 7.30 -16.03 -11.06
CA LYS A 92 6.96 -17.11 -12.00
C LYS A 92 7.47 -16.82 -13.42
N LEU A 93 7.27 -15.60 -13.91
CA LEU A 93 7.75 -15.18 -15.22
C LEU A 93 9.28 -15.20 -15.32
N LYS A 94 10.00 -14.71 -14.29
CA LYS A 94 11.46 -14.76 -14.21
C LYS A 94 11.99 -16.19 -14.27
N ALA A 95 11.40 -17.10 -13.50
CA ALA A 95 11.76 -18.51 -13.50
C ALA A 95 11.64 -19.09 -14.93
N LYS A 96 10.46 -18.94 -15.54
CA LYS A 96 10.22 -19.39 -16.92
C LYS A 96 11.17 -18.82 -17.97
N LEU A 97 11.67 -17.60 -17.78
CA LEU A 97 12.62 -16.95 -18.70
C LEU A 97 14.08 -17.30 -18.43
N SER A 98 14.39 -17.93 -17.29
CA SER A 98 15.76 -18.28 -16.88
C SER A 98 16.28 -19.55 -17.58
N SER A 99 15.38 -20.44 -18.00
CA SER A 99 15.67 -21.66 -18.76
C SER A 99 16.11 -21.43 -20.22
N GLY A 100 16.23 -20.17 -20.68
CA GLY A 100 16.61 -19.82 -22.06
C GLY A 100 17.33 -18.48 -22.20
N SER A 101 18.59 -18.41 -21.75
CA SER A 101 19.54 -17.28 -21.94
C SER A 101 19.15 -15.95 -21.28
N SER A 102 20.15 -15.08 -21.09
CA SER A 102 20.06 -13.70 -20.59
C SER A 102 19.32 -12.75 -21.56
N SER A 103 18.09 -13.10 -21.91
CA SER A 103 17.25 -12.33 -22.82
C SER A 103 16.84 -11.00 -22.21
N THR A 104 16.62 -9.99 -23.06
CA THR A 104 16.08 -8.67 -22.67
C THR A 104 14.79 -8.79 -21.86
N ALA A 105 13.98 -9.82 -22.12
CA ALA A 105 12.75 -10.09 -21.38
C ALA A 105 12.99 -10.48 -19.92
N SER A 106 14.02 -11.28 -19.63
CA SER A 106 14.38 -11.66 -18.24
C SER A 106 14.86 -10.44 -17.44
N GLN A 107 15.65 -9.56 -18.08
CA GLN A 107 16.09 -8.30 -17.46
C GLN A 107 14.93 -7.35 -17.20
N ALA A 108 13.99 -7.22 -18.15
CA ALA A 108 12.78 -6.42 -17.97
C ALA A 108 11.91 -6.96 -16.82
N ALA A 109 11.66 -8.27 -16.76
CA ALA A 109 10.91 -8.89 -15.67
C ALA A 109 11.57 -8.67 -14.30
N LYS A 110 12.91 -8.72 -14.24
CA LYS A 110 13.67 -8.42 -13.02
C LYS A 110 13.55 -6.94 -12.62
N ALA A 111 13.64 -6.01 -13.58
CA ALA A 111 13.47 -4.58 -13.31
C ALA A 111 12.05 -4.27 -12.80
N GLN A 112 11.04 -4.85 -13.45
CA GLN A 112 9.64 -4.75 -13.04
C GLN A 112 9.45 -5.30 -11.63
N TYR A 113 9.98 -6.50 -11.34
CA TYR A 113 9.90 -7.11 -10.00
C TYR A 113 10.49 -6.19 -8.93
N ASN A 114 11.70 -5.68 -9.14
CA ASN A 114 12.36 -4.80 -8.17
C ASN A 114 11.54 -3.53 -7.90
N LYS A 115 10.97 -2.91 -8.95
CA LYS A 115 10.13 -1.72 -8.82
C LYS A 115 8.83 -2.02 -8.07
N ILE A 116 8.14 -3.10 -8.43
CA ILE A 116 6.86 -3.46 -7.81
C ILE A 116 7.07 -3.90 -6.36
N ASN A 117 8.12 -4.66 -6.05
CA ASN A 117 8.44 -5.04 -4.68
C ASN A 117 8.82 -3.85 -3.79
N ALA A 118 9.58 -2.89 -4.32
CA ALA A 118 9.87 -1.64 -3.61
C ALA A 118 8.58 -0.82 -3.37
N LEU A 119 7.68 -0.78 -4.36
CA LEU A 119 6.41 -0.07 -4.25
C LEU A 119 5.44 -0.75 -3.28
N SER A 120 5.29 -2.08 -3.31
CA SER A 120 4.45 -2.83 -2.38
C SER A 120 4.94 -2.68 -0.93
N SER A 121 6.27 -2.71 -0.73
CA SER A 121 6.90 -2.46 0.57
C SER A 121 6.61 -1.05 1.09
N LEU A 122 6.77 -0.01 0.23
CA LEU A 122 6.43 1.37 0.61
C LEU A 122 4.95 1.49 0.97
N ILE A 123 4.04 0.89 0.19
CA ILE A 123 2.61 0.89 0.46
C ILE A 123 2.29 0.22 1.80
N ASN A 124 2.95 -0.89 2.13
CA ASN A 124 2.79 -1.54 3.43
C ASN A 124 3.20 -0.59 4.57
N GLU A 125 4.37 0.04 4.49
CA GLU A 125 4.81 1.00 5.51
C GLU A 125 3.89 2.21 5.65
N LEU A 126 3.38 2.74 4.54
CA LEU A 126 2.38 3.82 4.56
C LEU A 126 1.07 3.36 5.21
N THR A 127 0.68 2.11 4.99
CA THR A 127 -0.51 1.50 5.61
C THR A 127 -0.32 1.33 7.12
N GLN A 128 0.81 0.79 7.58
CA GLN A 128 1.14 0.65 9.01
C GLN A 128 1.25 2.02 9.71
N THR A 129 1.90 2.99 9.07
CA THR A 129 1.99 4.37 9.57
C THR A 129 0.60 4.98 9.70
N SER A 130 -0.25 4.79 8.69
CA SER A 130 -1.63 5.28 8.71
C SER A 130 -2.48 4.62 9.79
N GLN A 131 -2.30 3.32 10.03
CA GLN A 131 -2.96 2.62 11.13
C GLN A 131 -2.56 3.26 12.46
N THR A 132 -1.27 3.48 12.68
CA THR A 132 -0.76 4.09 13.91
C THR A 132 -1.33 5.51 14.12
N VAL A 133 -1.37 6.32 13.06
CA VAL A 133 -2.00 7.65 13.09
C VAL A 133 -3.50 7.54 13.41
N THR A 134 -4.22 6.59 12.79
CA THR A 134 -5.65 6.39 13.03
C THR A 134 -5.92 6.00 14.48
N THR A 135 -5.16 5.05 15.03
CA THR A 135 -5.28 4.63 16.44
C THR A 135 -5.04 5.79 17.39
N TRP A 136 -4.04 6.63 17.10
CA TRP A 136 -3.78 7.83 17.90
C TRP A 136 -4.91 8.86 17.78
N LEU A 137 -5.45 9.09 16.59
CA LEU A 137 -6.59 10.00 16.40
C LEU A 137 -7.84 9.50 17.12
N GLN A 138 -8.05 8.19 17.17
CA GLN A 138 -9.15 7.58 17.91
C GLN A 138 -8.99 7.78 19.42
N SER A 139 -7.78 7.61 19.97
CA SER A 139 -7.55 7.83 21.40
C SER A 139 -7.69 9.30 21.82
N HIS A 140 -7.55 10.23 20.88
CA HIS A 140 -7.72 11.67 21.09
C HIS A 140 -8.98 12.21 20.39
N GLN A 141 -9.99 11.36 20.12
CA GLN A 141 -11.18 11.75 19.35
C GLN A 141 -12.03 12.84 20.04
N ASN A 142 -11.93 12.95 21.37
CA ASN A 142 -12.63 13.94 22.17
C ASN A 142 -11.77 15.18 22.47
N ASP A 143 -10.52 15.20 22.00
CA ASP A 143 -9.63 16.32 22.23
C ASP A 143 -10.01 17.49 21.33
N THR A 144 -9.97 18.68 21.91
CA THR A 144 -10.18 19.93 21.20
C THR A 144 -8.96 20.81 21.30
N ILE A 145 -8.74 21.64 20.29
CA ILE A 145 -7.71 22.66 20.33
C ILE A 145 -8.32 24.05 20.10
N ASN A 146 -7.66 25.07 20.62
CA ASN A 146 -8.07 26.47 20.44
C ASN A 146 -7.22 27.12 19.35
N LEU A 147 -7.79 27.37 18.18
CA LEU A 147 -7.15 28.13 17.10
C LEU A 147 -7.81 29.50 16.97
N ASP A 148 -7.03 30.56 17.17
CA ASP A 148 -7.46 31.95 16.96
C ASP A 148 -8.79 32.31 17.64
N GLY A 149 -9.00 31.78 18.85
CA GLY A 149 -10.22 32.00 19.65
C GLY A 149 -11.36 31.01 19.39
N PHE A 150 -11.20 30.07 18.45
CA PHE A 150 -12.18 29.02 18.16
C PHE A 150 -11.73 27.67 18.71
N THR A 151 -12.61 27.00 19.44
CA THR A 151 -12.42 25.61 19.85
C THR A 151 -12.87 24.68 18.73
N VAL A 152 -11.95 23.87 18.24
CA VAL A 152 -12.21 22.89 17.17
C VAL A 152 -11.75 21.49 17.60
N PRO A 153 -12.41 20.41 17.16
CA PRO A 153 -11.92 19.06 17.36
C PRO A 153 -10.53 18.88 16.76
N LEU A 154 -9.62 18.23 17.49
CA LEU A 154 -8.26 17.97 17.02
C LEU A 154 -8.25 17.18 15.69
N ILE A 155 -9.17 16.22 15.59
CA ILE A 155 -9.33 15.35 14.42
C ILE A 155 -9.63 16.14 13.14
N ASP A 156 -10.41 17.22 13.23
CA ASP A 156 -10.82 18.02 12.09
C ASP A 156 -9.64 18.75 11.44
N ILE A 157 -8.62 19.08 12.24
CA ILE A 157 -7.41 19.74 11.73
C ILE A 157 -6.62 18.80 10.85
N PHE A 158 -6.59 17.52 11.17
CA PHE A 158 -5.83 16.55 10.39
C PHE A 158 -6.52 16.20 9.07
N THR A 159 -7.85 16.33 8.97
CA THR A 159 -8.58 16.08 7.72
C THR A 159 -8.19 17.03 6.57
N LYS A 160 -7.75 18.26 6.88
CA LYS A 160 -7.26 19.18 5.84
C LYS A 160 -6.02 18.64 5.12
N TYR A 161 -5.20 17.84 5.79
CA TYR A 161 -4.00 17.24 5.21
C TYR A 161 -4.32 15.97 4.41
N THR A 162 -5.46 15.32 4.67
CA THR A 162 -5.87 14.10 3.94
C THR A 162 -6.69 14.39 2.69
N THR A 163 -7.10 15.64 2.47
CA THR A 163 -7.92 16.04 1.31
C THR A 163 -7.22 15.74 -0.02
N ALA A 164 -5.91 15.99 -0.11
CA ALA A 164 -5.12 15.73 -1.32
C ALA A 164 -4.96 14.23 -1.63
N MET A 165 -5.19 13.35 -0.66
CA MET A 165 -5.09 11.90 -0.86
C MET A 165 -6.22 11.36 -1.73
N GLY A 166 -7.41 11.97 -1.69
CA GLY A 166 -8.63 11.30 -2.15
C GLY A 166 -8.59 10.85 -3.60
N GLN A 167 -8.41 11.78 -4.53
CA GLN A 167 -8.41 11.43 -5.94
C GLN A 167 -7.21 10.55 -6.33
N ALA A 168 -6.05 10.77 -5.73
CA ALA A 168 -4.85 9.96 -6.00
C ALA A 168 -5.05 8.50 -5.57
N VAL A 169 -5.59 8.28 -4.37
CA VAL A 169 -5.87 6.95 -3.82
C VAL A 169 -6.99 6.26 -4.60
N ASP A 170 -8.05 6.97 -4.96
CA ASP A 170 -9.15 6.42 -5.76
C ASP A 170 -8.66 5.97 -7.15
N ASN A 171 -7.80 6.76 -7.79
CA ASN A 171 -7.20 6.41 -9.08
C ASN A 171 -6.27 5.20 -8.96
N ALA A 172 -5.40 5.17 -7.94
CA ALA A 172 -4.50 4.05 -7.70
C ALA A 172 -5.27 2.75 -7.42
N TYR A 173 -6.33 2.83 -6.62
CA TYR A 173 -7.21 1.68 -6.33
C TYR A 173 -7.91 1.18 -7.59
N ALA A 174 -8.50 2.10 -8.39
CA ALA A 174 -9.14 1.73 -9.65
C ALA A 174 -8.16 1.06 -10.61
N VAL A 175 -6.94 1.59 -10.74
CA VAL A 175 -5.87 0.99 -11.54
C VAL A 175 -5.47 -0.38 -11.01
N ALA A 176 -5.21 -0.52 -9.72
CA ALA A 176 -4.77 -1.79 -9.13
C ALA A 176 -5.80 -2.89 -9.34
N LYS A 177 -7.10 -2.60 -9.17
CA LYS A 177 -8.17 -3.57 -9.44
C LYS A 177 -8.13 -4.17 -10.84
N THR A 178 -7.70 -3.40 -11.85
CA THR A 178 -7.57 -3.92 -13.23
C THR A 178 -6.45 -4.94 -13.39
N LEU A 179 -5.56 -5.08 -12.39
CA LEU A 179 -4.46 -6.02 -12.44
C LEU A 179 -4.87 -7.43 -12.05
N ILE A 180 -5.94 -7.60 -11.26
CA ILE A 180 -6.55 -8.92 -11.05
C ILE A 180 -7.36 -9.26 -12.30
N VAL A 181 -7.00 -10.36 -12.96
CA VAL A 181 -7.65 -10.81 -14.19
C VAL A 181 -8.02 -12.29 -14.07
N VAL A 182 -9.05 -12.72 -14.82
CA VAL A 182 -9.45 -14.13 -14.89
C VAL A 182 -8.96 -14.72 -16.21
N GLN A 183 -8.14 -15.78 -16.14
CA GLN A 183 -7.63 -16.50 -17.30
C GLN A 183 -7.86 -18.00 -17.10
N GLY A 184 -8.51 -18.66 -18.07
CA GLY A 184 -8.79 -20.10 -17.97
C GLY A 184 -9.65 -20.50 -16.77
N GLY A 185 -10.46 -19.57 -16.23
CA GLY A 185 -11.30 -19.80 -15.05
C GLY A 185 -10.59 -19.62 -13.70
N LYS A 186 -9.30 -19.27 -13.68
CA LYS A 186 -8.51 -18.95 -12.49
C LYS A 186 -8.20 -17.46 -12.41
N LYS A 187 -8.11 -16.90 -11.20
CA LYS A 187 -7.65 -15.51 -11.00
C LYS A 187 -6.12 -15.48 -11.10
N THR A 188 -5.57 -14.43 -11.69
CA THR A 188 -4.13 -14.21 -11.84
C THR A 188 -3.86 -12.70 -11.94
N PHE A 189 -2.59 -12.31 -12.07
CA PHE A 189 -2.17 -10.92 -12.12
C PHE A 189 -1.59 -10.54 -13.48
N SER A 190 -2.08 -9.44 -14.04
CA SER A 190 -1.41 -8.77 -15.16
C SER A 190 -0.26 -7.91 -14.66
N ILE A 191 0.85 -7.87 -15.40
CA ILE A 191 1.98 -6.98 -15.09
C ILE A 191 1.57 -5.52 -15.42
N PRO A 192 1.69 -4.59 -14.46
CA PRO A 192 1.26 -3.21 -14.70
C PRO A 192 2.12 -2.52 -15.77
N THR A 193 1.56 -1.50 -16.39
CA THR A 193 2.29 -0.60 -17.29
C THR A 193 2.98 0.53 -16.51
N THR A 194 3.96 1.21 -17.12
CA THR A 194 4.62 2.37 -16.51
C THR A 194 3.63 3.44 -16.04
N ALA A 195 2.57 3.70 -16.82
CA ALA A 195 1.55 4.68 -16.46
C ALA A 195 0.73 4.25 -15.23
N GLN A 196 0.41 2.96 -15.13
CA GLN A 196 -0.27 2.40 -13.96
C GLN A 196 0.62 2.47 -12.71
N VAL A 197 1.91 2.12 -12.84
CA VAL A 197 2.88 2.26 -11.75
C VAL A 197 3.01 3.71 -11.29
N SER A 198 3.11 4.67 -12.22
CA SER A 198 3.17 6.10 -11.91
C SER A 198 1.92 6.60 -11.18
N THR A 199 0.74 6.09 -11.54
CA THR A 199 -0.52 6.41 -10.85
C THR A 199 -0.48 5.96 -9.39
N ILE A 200 0.05 4.77 -9.13
CA ILE A 200 0.16 4.23 -7.76
C ILE A 200 1.24 5.00 -6.96
N ILE A 201 2.38 5.32 -7.57
CA ILE A 201 3.42 6.18 -6.96
C ILE A 201 2.85 7.53 -6.53
N THR A 202 1.98 8.14 -7.35
CA THR A 202 1.32 9.41 -7.03
C THR A 202 0.45 9.33 -5.77
N ALA A 203 -0.21 8.18 -5.55
CA ALA A 203 -0.95 7.94 -4.31
C ALA A 203 -0.01 7.86 -3.11
N SER A 204 1.11 7.13 -3.22
CA SER A 204 2.14 7.05 -2.15
C SER A 204 2.69 8.43 -1.78
N GLN A 205 3.00 9.28 -2.76
CA GLN A 205 3.43 10.67 -2.52
C GLN A 205 2.37 11.46 -1.75
N SER A 206 1.08 11.25 -2.04
CA SER A 206 -0.02 11.95 -1.36
C SER A 206 -0.14 11.56 0.11
N PHE A 207 0.12 10.30 0.48
CA PHE A 207 0.22 9.88 1.88
C PHE A 207 1.40 10.56 2.59
N ILE A 208 2.58 10.60 1.96
CA ILE A 208 3.78 11.22 2.54
C ILE A 208 3.56 12.71 2.76
N THR A 209 2.96 13.41 1.79
CA THR A 209 2.59 14.82 1.92
C THR A 209 1.59 15.04 3.06
N ALA A 210 0.60 14.17 3.21
CA ALA A 210 -0.33 14.25 4.33
C ALA A 210 0.42 14.12 5.66
N PHE A 211 1.25 13.09 5.84
CA PHE A 211 2.03 12.89 7.06
C PHE A 211 2.97 14.06 7.37
N SER A 212 3.67 14.58 6.36
CA SER A 212 4.52 15.76 6.49
C SER A 212 3.73 16.97 7.04
N GLY A 213 2.51 17.20 6.52
CA GLY A 213 1.61 18.24 7.01
C GLY A 213 1.18 18.03 8.45
N MET A 214 0.84 16.79 8.83
CA MET A 214 0.45 16.44 10.21
C MET A 214 1.61 16.63 11.19
N VAL A 215 2.82 16.15 10.85
CA VAL A 215 4.04 16.29 11.66
C VAL A 215 4.41 17.76 11.84
N THR A 216 4.37 18.54 10.76
CA THR A 216 4.66 19.98 10.80
C THR A 216 3.70 20.69 11.74
N PHE A 217 2.40 20.38 11.65
CA PHE A 217 1.40 20.95 12.54
C PHE A 217 1.66 20.57 14.01
N ALA A 218 1.87 19.28 14.28
CA ALA A 218 2.16 18.80 15.63
C ALA A 218 3.40 19.49 16.21
N GLY A 219 4.48 19.60 15.43
CA GLY A 219 5.71 20.28 15.82
C GLY A 219 5.53 21.75 16.17
N GLN A 220 4.73 22.48 15.39
CA GLN A 220 4.45 23.91 15.61
C GLN A 220 3.54 24.18 16.80
N LYS A 221 2.65 23.22 17.13
CA LYS A 221 1.54 23.45 18.08
C LYS A 221 1.66 22.66 19.38
N LYS A 222 2.60 21.73 19.51
CA LYS A 222 2.79 20.90 20.73
C LYS A 222 3.03 21.67 22.03
N ALA A 223 3.62 22.86 21.97
CA ALA A 223 3.80 23.71 23.14
C ALA A 223 2.47 24.29 23.67
N GLN A 224 1.48 24.45 22.79
CA GLN A 224 0.15 24.96 23.10
C GLN A 224 -0.84 23.82 23.39
N PHE A 225 -0.64 22.65 22.77
CA PHE A 225 -1.51 21.48 22.91
C PHE A 225 -0.67 20.24 23.24
N PRO A 226 -0.55 19.87 24.54
CA PRO A 226 0.33 18.79 24.98
C PRO A 226 0.07 17.45 24.31
N ALA A 227 -1.18 17.14 23.93
CA ALA A 227 -1.55 15.94 23.20
C ALA A 227 -0.70 15.74 21.93
N LEU A 228 -0.39 16.82 21.20
CA LEU A 228 0.43 16.75 19.97
C LEU A 228 1.88 16.30 20.24
N SER A 229 2.35 16.31 21.48
CA SER A 229 3.67 15.78 21.84
C SER A 229 3.74 14.26 21.75
N SER A 230 2.60 13.56 21.81
CA SER A 230 2.51 12.10 21.66
C SER A 230 2.19 11.67 20.23
N PHE A 231 2.16 12.60 19.26
CA PHE A 231 1.87 12.29 17.86
C PHE A 231 2.85 11.22 17.35
N PRO A 232 2.36 10.12 16.74
CA PRO A 232 3.16 8.90 16.60
C PRO A 232 4.12 8.94 15.41
N VAL A 233 4.04 9.95 14.55
CA VAL A 233 4.90 10.10 13.38
C VAL A 233 5.90 11.21 13.64
N SER A 234 7.17 10.92 13.37
CA SER A 234 8.27 11.89 13.48
C SER A 234 8.65 12.45 12.12
N GLN A 235 9.40 13.56 12.09
CA GLN A 235 9.97 14.07 10.84
C GLN A 235 10.92 13.06 10.20
N SER A 236 11.72 12.34 11.00
CA SER A 236 12.59 11.26 10.52
C SER A 236 11.80 10.17 9.79
N SER A 237 10.63 9.79 10.32
CA SER A 237 9.77 8.79 9.69
C SER A 237 9.25 9.27 8.32
N VAL A 238 8.92 10.56 8.20
CA VAL A 238 8.52 11.16 6.92
C VAL A 238 9.70 11.21 5.94
N ASP A 239 10.87 11.59 6.42
CA ASP A 239 12.10 11.66 5.62
C ASP A 239 12.50 10.28 5.09
N ASP A 240 12.37 9.23 5.91
CA ASP A 240 12.62 7.84 5.53
C ASP A 240 11.66 7.38 4.42
N LEU A 241 10.36 7.68 4.55
CA LEU A 241 9.36 7.38 3.53
C LEU A 241 9.64 8.14 2.23
N GLN A 242 10.02 9.42 2.31
CA GLN A 242 10.36 10.23 1.15
C GLN A 242 11.63 9.72 0.46
N ALA A 243 12.64 9.27 1.23
CA ALA A 243 13.85 8.66 0.70
C ALA A 243 13.52 7.35 -0.05
N LYS A 244 12.65 6.50 0.51
CA LYS A 244 12.16 5.28 -0.17
C LYS A 244 11.40 5.58 -1.44
N LEU A 245 10.54 6.60 -1.44
CA LEU A 245 9.84 7.04 -2.64
C LEU A 245 10.82 7.54 -3.72
N THR A 246 11.81 8.34 -3.32
CA THR A 246 12.82 8.87 -4.24
C THR A 246 13.65 7.73 -4.84
N ALA A 247 14.11 6.79 -4.00
CA ALA A 247 14.82 5.60 -4.46
C ALA A 247 13.94 4.78 -5.41
N LEU A 248 12.67 4.57 -5.05
CA LEU A 248 11.70 3.88 -5.88
C LEU A 248 11.59 4.54 -7.25
N GLU A 249 11.41 5.86 -7.34
CA GLU A 249 11.28 6.61 -8.60
C GLU A 249 12.48 6.40 -9.53
N THR A 250 13.69 6.26 -8.98
CA THR A 250 14.92 6.03 -9.77
C THR A 250 15.07 4.60 -10.30
N LEU A 251 14.33 3.62 -9.76
CA LEU A 251 14.42 2.25 -10.24
C LEU A 251 13.89 2.13 -11.69
N PRO A 252 14.58 1.40 -12.57
CA PRO A 252 14.10 1.13 -13.92
C PRO A 252 12.83 0.27 -13.89
N TYR A 253 12.03 0.37 -14.95
CA TYR A 253 10.81 -0.45 -15.12
C TYR A 253 10.75 -1.21 -16.45
N ALA A 254 11.57 -0.79 -17.42
CA ALA A 254 11.76 -1.42 -18.72
C ALA A 254 13.22 -1.27 -19.13
#